data_AF-A0A2U1XG92-F1
#
_entry.id   AF-A0A2U1XG92-F1
#
_cell.length_a   1.000
_cell.length_b   1.000
_cell.length_c   1.000
_cell.angle_alpha   90.00
_cell.angle_beta   90.00
_cell.angle_gamma   90.00
#
_symmetry.space_group_name_H-M   'P 1'
#
loop_
_entity.id
_entity.type
_entity.pdbx_description
1 polymer ?
#
loop_
_entity_poly.entity_id
_entity_poly.type
_entity_poly.pdbx_seq_one_letter_code
_entity_poly.pdbx_strand_id
1 'polypeptide(L)' 'MKDNNFVAQAGYVILRDTTGLRHAVRPEEVIGVSELYEDGAECLVTLSCGQFLRVPRALTEILEGLN' A
#
# COMPACT_ATOMS: atom_id res chain seq x y z
N MET A 1 10.26 -17.31 7.72
CA MET A 1 9.37 -16.24 8.21
C MET A 1 8.37 -15.93 7.12
N LYS A 2 7.10 -16.31 7.29
CA LYS A 2 5.99 -15.83 6.46
C LYS A 2 5.17 -14.91 7.35
N ASP A 3 5.53 -13.64 7.38
CA ASP A 3 4.69 -12.62 8.03
C ASP A 3 3.57 -12.26 7.06
N ASN A 4 2.67 -13.23 6.82
CA ASN A 4 1.35 -12.96 6.31
C ASN A 4 0.58 -12.26 7.42
N ASN A 5 0.28 -10.98 7.27
CA ASN A 5 -0.87 -10.39 7.93
C ASN A 5 -1.21 -9.02 7.32
N PHE A 6 -1.78 -9.07 6.11
CA PHE A 6 -2.86 -8.15 5.77
C PHE A 6 -3.99 -8.42 6.76
N VAL A 7 -3.97 -7.75 7.92
CA VAL A 7 -5.13 -7.76 8.80
C VAL A 7 -6.00 -6.63 8.32
N ALA A 8 -7.08 -6.96 7.59
CA ALA A 8 -8.23 -6.10 7.44
C ALA A 8 -8.85 -5.92 8.85
N GLN A 9 -8.24 -5.08 9.67
CA GLN A 9 -8.70 -4.78 11.01
C GLN A 9 -9.57 -3.51 10.89
N ALA A 10 -10.89 -3.70 10.93
CA ALA A 10 -11.88 -2.61 10.94
C ALA A 10 -11.91 -1.71 9.68
N GLY A 11 -11.72 -2.27 8.48
CA GLY A 11 -11.85 -1.51 7.22
C GLY A 11 -10.61 -0.69 6.84
N TYR A 12 -9.46 -1.02 7.43
CA TYR A 12 -8.18 -0.42 7.09
C TYR A 12 -7.23 -1.45 6.46
N VAL A 13 -6.41 -0.97 5.54
CA VAL A 13 -5.26 -1.65 4.97
C VAL A 13 -4.01 -1.07 5.60
N ILE A 14 -3.12 -1.95 6.07
CA ILE A 14 -1.85 -1.52 6.65
C ILE A 14 -0.78 -1.56 5.57
N LEU A 15 -0.33 -0.38 5.14
CA LEU A 15 0.80 -0.21 4.24
C LEU A 15 2.06 0.08 5.05
N ARG A 16 3.20 -0.48 4.64
CA ARG A 16 4.51 -0.13 5.20
C ARG A 16 5.30 0.62 4.14
N ASP A 17 5.75 1.82 4.46
CA ASP A 17 6.53 2.61 3.51
C ASP A 17 8.01 2.18 3.46
N THR A 18 8.77 2.78 2.55
CA THR A 18 10.22 2.53 2.39
C THR A 18 11.06 2.93 3.61
N THR A 19 10.52 3.74 4.54
CA THR A 19 11.19 4.07 5.81
C THR A 19 10.92 3.05 6.92
N GLY A 20 10.00 2.11 6.66
CA GLY A 20 9.55 1.11 7.62
C GLY A 20 8.36 1.54 8.47
N LEU A 21 7.85 2.76 8.30
CA LEU A 21 6.68 3.26 9.03
C LEU A 21 5.40 2.58 8.52
N ARG A 22 4.48 2.30 9.45
CA ARG A 22 3.19 1.67 9.14
C ARG A 22 2.11 2.74 9.04
N HIS A 23 1.29 2.64 8.01
CA HIS A 23 0.17 3.52 7.72
C HIS A 23 -1.11 2.70 7.69
N ALA A 24 -2.09 3.08 8.49
CA ALA A 24 -3.43 2.52 8.40
C ALA A 24 -4.25 3.40 7.47
N VAL A 25 -4.56 2.87 6.29
CA VAL A 25 -5.23 3.59 5.21
C VAL A 25 -6.56 2.92 4.93
N ARG A 26 -7.63 3.70 4.74
CA ARG A 26 -8.89 3.11 4.28
C ARG A 26 -8.83 2.91 2.76
N PRO A 27 -9.35 1.81 2.20
CA PRO A 27 -9.31 1.59 0.76
C PRO A 27 -9.89 2.75 -0.05
N GLU A 28 -10.99 3.36 0.40
CA GLU A 28 -11.64 4.48 -0.30
C GLU A 28 -10.81 5.78 -0.34
N GLU A 29 -9.78 5.89 0.52
CA GLU A 29 -8.86 7.03 0.52
C GLU A 29 -7.76 6.88 -0.55
N VAL A 30 -7.57 5.66 -1.10
CA VAL A 30 -6.59 5.41 -2.16
C VAL A 30 -7.19 5.82 -3.49
N ILE A 31 -6.66 6.90 -4.07
CA ILE A 31 -7.13 7.41 -5.37
C ILE A 31 -6.33 6.82 -6.55
N GLY A 32 -5.16 6.23 -6.29
CA GLY A 32 -4.34 5.61 -7.32
C GLY A 32 -3.16 4.85 -6.76
N VAL A 33 -2.71 3.86 -7.53
CA VAL A 33 -1.49 3.08 -7.29
C VAL A 33 -0.73 2.95 -8.61
N SER A 34 0.56 3.24 -8.60
CA SER A 34 1.44 3.13 -9.77
C SER A 34 2.74 2.45 -9.40
N GLU A 35 3.26 1.59 -10.28
CA GLU A 35 4.64 1.12 -10.18
C GLU A 35 5.59 2.31 -10.39
N LEU A 36 6.69 2.33 -9.62
CA LEU A 36 7.73 3.38 -9.73
C LEU A 36 8.89 2.99 -10.65
N TYR A 37 9.09 1.69 -10.84
CA TYR A 37 10.19 1.12 -11.59
C TYR A 37 9.71 -0.05 -12.46
N GLU A 38 10.48 -0.38 -13.50
CA GLU A 38 10.14 -1.46 -14.45
C GLU A 38 10.15 -2.86 -13.83
N ASP A 39 10.80 -3.05 -12.69
CA ASP A 39 10.84 -4.34 -11.98
C ASP A 39 9.58 -4.62 -11.14
N GLY A 40 8.70 -3.63 -11.00
CA GLY A 40 7.46 -3.73 -10.22
C GLY A 40 7.70 -3.95 -8.72
N ALA A 41 8.90 -3.72 -8.19
CA ALA A 41 9.21 -4.02 -6.78
C ALA A 41 8.69 -2.96 -5.80
N GLU A 42 8.41 -1.76 -6.30
CA GLU A 42 7.96 -0.62 -5.49
C GLU A 42 6.82 0.13 -6.19
N CYS A 43 5.80 0.49 -5.43
CA CYS A 43 4.68 1.28 -5.89
C CYS A 43 4.55 2.61 -5.14
N LEU A 44 4.03 3.61 -5.84
CA LEU A 44 3.54 4.85 -5.28
C LEU A 44 2.03 4.74 -5.06
N VAL A 45 1.58 4.85 -3.82
CA VAL A 45 0.18 4.93 -3.44
C VAL A 45 -0.18 6.40 -3.22
N THR A 46 -1.20 6.89 -3.92
CA THR A 46 -1.69 8.26 -3.80
C THR A 46 -2.96 8.28 -2.97
N LEU A 47 -2.98 9.13 -1.95
CA LEU A 47 -4.11 9.28 -1.03
C LEU A 47 -4.92 10.55 -1.32
N SER A 48 -6.21 10.53 -0.99
CA SER A 48 -7.14 11.65 -1.20
C SER A 48 -6.71 12.95 -0.51
N CYS A 49 -5.98 12.83 0.62
CA CYS A 49 -5.45 13.95 1.39
C CYS A 49 -4.23 14.65 0.74
N GLY A 50 -3.83 14.23 -0.46
CA GLY A 50 -2.67 14.77 -1.19
C GLY A 50 -1.33 14.19 -0.72
N GLN A 51 -1.34 13.14 0.10
CA GLN A 51 -0.13 12.43 0.51
C GLN A 51 0.22 11.29 -0.46
N PHE A 52 1.51 10.97 -0.51
CA PHE A 52 2.03 9.86 -1.30
C PHE A 52 2.81 8.91 -0.39
N LEU A 53 2.54 7.61 -0.53
CA LEU A 53 3.28 6.57 0.16
C LEU A 53 4.08 5.76 -0.85
N ARG A 54 5.38 5.65 -0.63
CA ARG A 54 6.27 4.74 -1.37
C ARG A 54 6.25 3.40 -0.66
N VAL A 55 5.71 2.36 -1.30
CA VAL A 55 5.48 1.04 -0.70
C VAL A 55 6.33 0.01 -1.45
N PRO A 56 7.29 -0.68 -0.80
CA PRO A 56 8.14 -1.69 -1.41
C PRO A 56 7.39 -3.03 -1.57
N ARG A 57 6.37 -3.00 -2.43
CA ARG A 57 5.47 -4.10 -2.77
C ARG A 57 5.05 -3.99 -4.24
N ALA A 58 4.79 -5.14 -4.84
CA ALA A 58 4.23 -5.22 -6.18
C ALA A 58 2.81 -4.67 -6.25
N LEU A 59 2.45 -4.13 -7.41
CA LEU A 59 1.14 -3.52 -7.66
C LEU A 59 -0.01 -4.50 -7.34
N THR A 60 0.12 -5.75 -7.79
CA THR A 60 -0.88 -6.80 -7.55
C THR A 60 -1.11 -7.05 -6.06
N GLU A 61 -0.05 -7.09 -5.25
CA GLU A 61 -0.16 -7.30 -3.79
C GLU A 61 -0.88 -6.13 -3.11
N ILE A 62 -0.65 -4.90 -3.57
CA ILE A 62 -1.34 -3.73 -3.02
C ILE A 62 -2.81 -3.74 -3.41
N LEU A 63 -3.13 -4.02 -4.68
CA LEU A 63 -4.52 -4.06 -5.17
C LEU A 63 -5.32 -5.21 -4.54
N GLU A 64 -4.72 -6.37 -4.30
CA GLU A 64 -5.34 -7.46 -3.54
C GLU A 64 -5.69 -7.06 -2.11
N GLY A 65 -4.87 -6.23 -1.47
CA GLY A 65 -5.14 -5.72 -0.13
C GLY A 65 -6.24 -4.66 -0.06
N LEU A 66 -6.59 -4.01 -1.18
CA LEU A 66 -7.60 -2.95 -1.26
C LEU A 66 -9.00 -3.45 -1.63
N ASN A 67 -9.12 -4.69 -2.12
CA ASN A 67 -10.39 -5.36 -2.43
C ASN A 67 -10.93 -6.16 -1.23
#